data_AF-A0A1G0GBJ9-F1
#
_entry.id   AF-A0A1G0GBJ9-F1
#
_cell.length_a   1.000
_cell.length_b   1.000
_cell.length_c   1.000
_cell.angle_alpha   90.00
_cell.angle_beta   90.00
_cell.angle_gamma   90.00
#
_symmetry.space_group_name_H-M   'P 1'
#
loop_
_entity.id
_entity.type
_entity.pdbx_description
1 polymer ?
#
loop_
_entity_poly.entity_id
_entity_poly.type
_entity_poly.pdbx_seq_one_letter_code
_entity_poly.pdbx_strand_id
1 'polypeptide(L)'
;MKYIKPEMLESEYKNLAPNLVITKDCFEIDVPNFLVDMEWNHMDQLHRPYIHHTYEESIRIALNKDFAVSLTRWKRIPLFITVSDIRIKPGMYYQIMTIAGLILVHLVISMEETNEIVHLKIEWFISSHKWLKFLHKPLSKKFFRLNTRLQAEDDQIRKQRYELRKKGYHFASDPVDYYTANTLKCNTIYPTIADKLTINMEHLLPDQLTKFIVGAHSFMIKKNNANEYFIWPAVCPHEGGDLLKGKACDQYKIQCPWHGLKFTAAQLSKHTPQAVQYGFNYRLIDDTVLQVSTNTPRSS
;
A
#
# COMPACT_ATOMS: atom_id res chain seq x y z
N MET A 1 -17.95 -18.67 0.63
CA MET A 1 -17.41 -19.17 -0.66
C MET A 1 -17.01 -20.63 -0.52
N LYS A 2 -17.26 -21.47 -1.52
CA LYS A 2 -16.74 -22.86 -1.55
C LYS A 2 -15.35 -22.83 -2.22
N TYR A 3 -14.35 -23.41 -1.59
CA TYR A 3 -12.98 -23.46 -2.11
C TYR A 3 -12.30 -24.77 -1.68
N ILE A 4 -11.25 -25.18 -2.41
CA ILE A 4 -10.43 -26.34 -2.05
C ILE A 4 -9.54 -25.93 -0.88
N LYS A 5 -9.60 -26.65 0.25
CA LYS A 5 -8.75 -26.34 1.39
C LYS A 5 -7.27 -26.61 1.09
N PRO A 6 -6.32 -25.85 1.67
CA PRO A 6 -4.89 -26.01 1.37
C PRO A 6 -4.37 -27.44 1.51
N GLU A 7 -4.80 -28.13 2.56
CA GLU A 7 -4.43 -29.52 2.85
C GLU A 7 -4.95 -30.53 1.82
N MET A 8 -5.97 -30.16 1.04
CA MET A 8 -6.57 -31.00 0.00
C MET A 8 -6.03 -30.70 -1.40
N LEU A 9 -5.28 -29.60 -1.61
CA LEU A 9 -4.88 -29.17 -2.95
C LEU A 9 -4.11 -30.24 -3.70
N GLU A 10 -3.16 -30.92 -3.05
CA GLU A 10 -2.35 -31.94 -3.69
C GLU A 10 -3.19 -33.15 -4.14
N SER A 11 -4.11 -33.63 -3.29
CA SER A 11 -4.98 -34.74 -3.62
C SER A 11 -5.98 -34.37 -4.73
N GLU A 12 -6.56 -33.17 -4.68
CA GLU A 12 -7.50 -32.71 -5.71
C GLU A 12 -6.83 -32.58 -7.07
N TYR A 13 -5.59 -32.08 -7.13
CA TYR A 13 -4.84 -32.01 -8.39
C TYR A 13 -4.46 -33.38 -8.94
N LYS A 14 -4.04 -34.32 -8.08
CA LYS A 14 -3.78 -35.70 -8.52
C LYS A 14 -5.05 -36.41 -8.98
N ASN A 15 -6.21 -36.15 -8.36
CA ASN A 15 -7.49 -36.68 -8.79
C ASN A 15 -7.90 -36.12 -10.16
N LEU A 16 -7.66 -34.83 -10.41
CA LEU A 16 -7.92 -34.20 -11.71
C LEU A 16 -7.02 -34.75 -12.81
N ALA A 17 -5.73 -34.98 -12.52
CA ALA A 17 -4.77 -35.55 -13.48
C ALA A 17 -3.71 -36.42 -12.78
N PRO A 18 -3.86 -37.76 -12.81
CA PRO A 18 -3.00 -38.69 -12.05
C PRO A 18 -1.50 -38.64 -12.37
N ASN A 19 -1.14 -38.17 -13.56
CA ASN A 19 0.26 -38.05 -14.00
C ASN A 19 0.93 -36.71 -13.64
N LEU A 20 0.23 -35.83 -12.90
CA LEU A 20 0.80 -34.60 -12.40
C LEU A 20 1.87 -34.89 -11.35
N VAL A 21 2.98 -34.18 -11.48
CA VAL A 21 3.95 -34.02 -10.40
C VAL A 21 3.70 -32.69 -9.72
N ILE A 22 3.82 -32.68 -8.40
CA ILE A 22 3.58 -31.50 -7.58
C ILE A 22 4.82 -31.26 -6.73
N THR A 23 5.27 -30.02 -6.65
CA THR A 23 6.31 -29.58 -5.71
C THR A 23 5.73 -28.52 -4.81
N LYS A 24 5.78 -28.79 -3.51
CA LYS A 24 5.39 -27.88 -2.44
C LYS A 24 6.64 -27.27 -1.80
N ASP A 25 6.60 -25.98 -1.55
CA ASP A 25 7.62 -25.24 -0.81
C ASP A 25 6.96 -23.98 -0.23
N CYS A 26 7.67 -23.23 0.61
CA CYS A 26 7.08 -22.09 1.31
C CYS A 26 8.08 -20.98 1.66
N PHE A 27 7.53 -19.83 2.03
CA PHE A 27 8.22 -18.70 2.65
C PHE A 27 7.40 -18.25 3.87
N GLU A 28 8.07 -17.98 4.98
CA GLU A 28 7.44 -17.57 6.24
C GLU A 28 8.21 -16.41 6.88
N ILE A 29 7.49 -15.50 7.53
CA ILE A 29 8.07 -14.37 8.27
C ILE A 29 7.09 -13.86 9.34
N ASP A 30 7.63 -13.44 10.49
CA ASP A 30 6.89 -12.68 11.49
C ASP A 30 7.16 -11.19 11.31
N VAL A 31 6.11 -10.37 11.31
CA VAL A 31 6.26 -8.91 11.20
C VAL A 31 5.40 -8.19 12.24
N PRO A 32 5.96 -7.26 13.03
CA PRO A 32 5.19 -6.41 13.93
C PRO A 32 4.24 -5.52 13.13
N ASN A 33 2.94 -5.85 13.16
CA ASN A 33 1.92 -5.20 12.36
C ASN A 33 0.51 -5.61 12.83
N PHE A 34 -0.52 -4.94 12.30
CA PHE A 34 -1.89 -5.42 12.36
C PHE A 34 -2.25 -6.23 11.12
N LEU A 35 -3.13 -7.23 11.27
CA LEU A 35 -3.61 -8.06 10.16
C LEU A 35 -4.20 -7.19 9.04
N VAL A 36 -5.00 -6.19 9.39
CA VAL A 36 -5.66 -5.30 8.43
C VAL A 36 -4.67 -4.58 7.52
N ASP A 37 -3.50 -4.18 8.03
CA ASP A 37 -2.48 -3.47 7.25
C ASP A 37 -1.69 -4.43 6.35
N MET A 38 -1.47 -5.66 6.81
CA MET A 38 -0.89 -6.74 6.00
C MET A 38 -1.82 -7.13 4.85
N GLU A 39 -3.11 -7.30 5.14
CA GLU A 39 -4.15 -7.57 4.15
C GLU A 39 -4.26 -6.44 3.13
N TRP A 40 -4.26 -5.18 3.58
CA TRP A 40 -4.26 -4.03 2.69
C TRP A 40 -3.06 -4.06 1.75
N ASN A 41 -1.84 -4.20 2.29
CA ASN A 41 -0.63 -4.26 1.47
C ASN A 41 -0.71 -5.36 0.40
N HIS A 42 -1.32 -6.51 0.71
CA HIS A 42 -1.53 -7.56 -0.28
C HIS A 42 -2.51 -7.15 -1.40
N MET A 43 -3.58 -6.43 -1.06
CA MET A 43 -4.67 -6.05 -1.98
C MET A 43 -4.40 -4.77 -2.78
N ASP A 44 -3.62 -3.83 -2.24
CA ASP A 44 -3.17 -2.63 -2.94
C ASP A 44 -2.14 -3.02 -3.98
N GLN A 45 -2.50 -2.92 -5.26
CA GLN A 45 -1.58 -3.18 -6.37
C GLN A 45 -1.14 -1.91 -7.07
N LEU A 46 -1.74 -0.76 -6.74
CA LEU A 46 -1.37 0.52 -7.32
C LEU A 46 0.01 0.97 -6.86
N HIS A 47 0.48 0.53 -5.69
CA HIS A 47 1.82 0.90 -5.23
C HIS A 47 2.95 0.19 -6.00
N ARG A 48 2.63 -0.94 -6.66
CA ARG A 48 3.65 -1.84 -7.22
C ARG A 48 4.61 -1.17 -8.20
N PRO A 49 4.17 -0.32 -9.15
CA PRO A 49 5.09 0.36 -10.08
C PRO A 49 6.04 1.35 -9.42
N TYR A 50 5.74 1.80 -8.19
CA TYR A 50 6.50 2.82 -7.48
C TYR A 50 7.40 2.23 -6.38
N ILE A 51 6.99 1.10 -5.79
CA ILE A 51 7.70 0.44 -4.70
C ILE A 51 8.54 -0.74 -5.19
N HIS A 52 8.08 -1.46 -6.22
CA HIS A 52 8.75 -2.65 -6.72
C HIS A 52 9.37 -2.43 -8.09
N HIS A 53 10.64 -2.82 -8.23
CA HIS A 53 11.32 -2.80 -9.53
C HIS A 53 11.05 -4.07 -10.38
N THR A 54 10.03 -4.85 -10.03
CA THR A 54 9.71 -6.15 -10.67
C THR A 54 8.38 -6.14 -11.42
N TYR A 55 7.49 -5.17 -11.17
CA TYR A 55 6.11 -5.14 -11.65
C TYR A 55 5.82 -3.98 -12.61
N GLU A 56 6.70 -3.73 -13.57
CA GLU A 56 6.57 -2.62 -14.52
C GLU A 56 5.55 -2.90 -15.65
N GLU A 57 5.06 -4.13 -15.78
CA GLU A 57 4.34 -4.58 -16.98
C GLU A 57 3.13 -5.47 -16.66
N SER A 58 2.24 -4.99 -15.79
CA SER A 58 0.97 -5.65 -15.48
C SER A 58 -0.23 -4.74 -15.67
N ILE A 59 -1.31 -5.28 -16.22
CA ILE A 59 -2.59 -4.58 -16.40
C ILE A 59 -3.66 -5.32 -15.61
N ARG A 60 -4.53 -4.59 -14.91
CA ARG A 60 -5.70 -5.17 -14.25
C ARG A 60 -6.82 -5.39 -15.27
N ILE A 61 -7.29 -6.62 -15.38
CA ILE A 61 -8.40 -6.98 -16.29
C ILE A 61 -9.74 -6.93 -15.55
N ALA A 62 -9.79 -7.46 -14.33
CA ALA A 62 -11.02 -7.52 -13.54
C ALA A 62 -10.73 -7.31 -12.06
N LEU A 63 -11.67 -6.68 -11.35
CA LEU A 63 -11.56 -6.35 -9.94
C LEU A 63 -12.94 -6.41 -9.29
N ASN A 64 -13.02 -6.99 -8.10
CA ASN A 64 -14.17 -6.93 -7.21
C ASN A 64 -13.66 -6.98 -5.76
N LYS A 65 -14.55 -7.07 -4.76
CA LYS A 65 -14.16 -7.12 -3.35
C LYS A 65 -13.25 -8.30 -3.01
N ASP A 66 -13.63 -9.49 -3.46
CA ASP A 66 -12.97 -10.74 -3.08
C ASP A 66 -12.08 -11.33 -4.17
N PHE A 67 -11.94 -10.68 -5.32
CA PHE A 67 -11.04 -11.17 -6.36
C PHE A 67 -10.46 -10.06 -7.22
N ALA A 68 -9.30 -10.33 -7.79
CA ALA A 68 -8.67 -9.49 -8.78
C ALA A 68 -7.93 -10.33 -9.81
N VAL A 69 -8.02 -9.96 -11.09
CA VAL A 69 -7.35 -10.66 -12.18
C VAL A 69 -6.46 -9.70 -12.93
N SER A 70 -5.17 -10.01 -12.99
CA SER A 70 -4.16 -9.23 -13.71
C SER A 70 -3.56 -10.03 -14.85
N LEU A 71 -3.17 -9.32 -15.90
CA LEU A 71 -2.32 -9.83 -16.98
C LEU A 71 -0.93 -9.24 -16.82
N THR A 72 0.07 -10.09 -16.67
CA THR A 72 1.47 -9.70 -16.49
C THR A 72 2.30 -10.18 -17.66
N ARG A 73 3.07 -9.29 -18.29
CA ARG A 73 4.00 -9.66 -19.35
C ARG A 73 5.26 -10.31 -18.75
N TRP A 74 5.72 -11.40 -19.35
CA TRP A 74 6.97 -12.06 -18.97
C TRP A 74 8.19 -11.30 -19.50
N LYS A 75 8.45 -10.09 -18.98
CA LYS A 75 9.58 -9.23 -19.35
C LYS A 75 9.86 -9.29 -20.86
N ARG A 76 11.06 -9.73 -21.27
CA ARG A 76 11.54 -9.75 -22.67
C ARG A 76 10.90 -10.83 -23.56
N ILE A 77 10.08 -11.72 -23.01
CA ILE A 77 9.42 -12.79 -23.76
C ILE A 77 7.97 -12.36 -24.02
N PRO A 78 7.43 -12.53 -25.25
CA PRO A 78 6.04 -12.18 -25.58
C PRO A 78 5.04 -13.20 -24.99
N LEU A 79 5.23 -13.59 -23.73
CA LEU A 79 4.36 -14.47 -22.98
C LEU A 79 3.61 -13.64 -21.94
N PHE A 80 2.30 -13.84 -21.85
CA PHE A 80 1.46 -13.22 -20.86
C PHE A 80 1.03 -14.26 -19.82
N ILE A 81 1.08 -13.87 -18.55
CA ILE A 81 0.65 -14.68 -17.42
C ILE A 81 -0.61 -14.02 -16.87
N THR A 82 -1.70 -14.77 -16.80
CA THR A 82 -2.85 -14.34 -16.00
C THR A 82 -2.61 -14.73 -14.55
N VAL A 83 -2.71 -13.76 -13.65
CA VAL A 83 -2.62 -13.95 -12.21
C VAL A 83 -3.97 -13.62 -11.61
N SER A 84 -4.58 -14.60 -10.94
CA SER A 84 -5.85 -14.45 -10.23
C SER A 84 -5.57 -14.42 -8.74
N ASP A 85 -5.87 -13.30 -8.10
CA ASP A 85 -5.84 -13.11 -6.66
C ASP A 85 -7.27 -13.28 -6.12
N ILE A 86 -7.46 -14.08 -5.08
CA ILE A 86 -8.77 -14.44 -4.53
C ILE A 86 -8.70 -14.38 -3.00
N ARG A 87 -9.55 -13.56 -2.38
CA ARG A 87 -9.74 -13.53 -0.94
C ARG A 87 -10.66 -14.67 -0.53
N ILE A 88 -10.16 -15.57 0.32
CA ILE A 88 -10.92 -16.71 0.81
C ILE A 88 -11.73 -16.34 2.06
N LYS A 89 -11.03 -15.72 3.00
CA LYS A 89 -11.53 -15.18 4.27
C LYS A 89 -10.47 -14.19 4.81
N PRO A 90 -10.75 -13.42 5.88
CA PRO A 90 -9.71 -12.61 6.51
C PRO A 90 -8.46 -13.43 6.81
N GLY A 91 -7.30 -12.90 6.43
CA GLY A 91 -5.99 -13.54 6.58
C GLY A 91 -5.74 -14.72 5.65
N MET A 92 -6.57 -15.02 4.65
CA MET A 92 -6.36 -16.14 3.74
C MET A 92 -6.67 -15.81 2.29
N TYR A 93 -5.67 -15.96 1.42
CA TYR A 93 -5.75 -15.59 0.01
C TYR A 93 -5.15 -16.66 -0.88
N TYR A 94 -5.75 -16.86 -2.05
CA TYR A 94 -5.19 -17.68 -3.12
C TYR A 94 -4.68 -16.79 -4.23
N GLN A 95 -3.47 -17.08 -4.71
CA GLN A 95 -2.96 -16.52 -5.95
C GLN A 95 -2.67 -17.65 -6.93
N ILE A 96 -3.35 -17.64 -8.07
CA ILE A 96 -3.29 -18.71 -9.06
C ILE A 96 -2.79 -18.15 -10.38
N MET A 97 -1.82 -18.85 -10.98
CA MET A 97 -1.28 -18.49 -12.29
C MET A 97 -0.88 -19.73 -13.09
N THR A 98 -0.87 -19.60 -14.42
CA THR A 98 -0.33 -20.62 -15.32
C THR A 98 0.82 -20.07 -16.14
N ILE A 99 1.91 -20.82 -16.24
CA ILE A 99 3.07 -20.46 -17.07
C ILE A 99 2.94 -21.22 -18.39
N ALA A 100 2.65 -20.48 -19.46
CA ALA A 100 2.44 -21.00 -20.82
C ALA A 100 1.37 -22.10 -20.93
N GLY A 101 0.43 -22.18 -19.98
CA GLY A 101 -0.57 -23.25 -19.89
C GLY A 101 0.01 -24.63 -19.51
N LEU A 102 1.31 -24.73 -19.22
CA LEU A 102 2.01 -26.00 -18.98
C LEU A 102 2.28 -26.27 -17.49
N ILE A 103 2.43 -25.20 -16.71
CA ILE A 103 2.71 -25.27 -15.28
C ILE A 103 1.65 -24.45 -14.56
N LEU A 104 0.90 -25.09 -13.67
CA LEU A 104 0.00 -24.43 -12.73
C LEU A 104 0.79 -24.10 -11.46
N VAL A 105 0.67 -22.86 -11.00
CA VAL A 105 1.21 -22.42 -9.72
C VAL A 105 0.04 -21.91 -8.89
N HIS A 106 -0.18 -22.55 -7.74
CA HIS A 106 -1.17 -22.13 -6.76
C HIS A 106 -0.46 -21.72 -5.47
N LEU A 107 -0.54 -20.44 -5.14
CA LEU A 107 -0.04 -19.88 -3.88
C LEU A 107 -1.18 -19.81 -2.87
N VAL A 108 -0.92 -20.29 -1.66
CA VAL A 108 -1.75 -20.10 -0.47
C VAL A 108 -1.04 -19.12 0.43
N ILE A 109 -1.66 -17.97 0.66
CA ILE A 109 -1.16 -16.91 1.53
C ILE A 109 -2.02 -16.93 2.78
N SER A 110 -1.40 -17.16 3.92
CA SER A 110 -2.03 -17.20 5.24
C SER A 110 -1.37 -16.16 6.16
N MET A 111 -2.19 -15.43 6.89
CA MET A 111 -1.78 -14.38 7.83
C MET A 111 -2.56 -14.57 9.13
N GLU A 112 -1.84 -14.72 10.24
CA GLU A 112 -2.43 -14.87 11.57
C GLU A 112 -1.80 -13.84 12.50
N GLU A 113 -2.64 -13.06 13.20
CA GLU A 113 -2.19 -12.05 14.14
C GLU A 113 -2.23 -12.59 15.58
N THR A 114 -1.15 -12.38 16.33
CA THR A 114 -1.08 -12.64 17.76
C THR A 114 -0.22 -11.56 18.41
N ASN A 115 -0.77 -10.83 19.40
CA ASN A 115 -0.06 -9.77 20.12
C ASN A 115 0.63 -8.73 19.20
N GLU A 116 -0.10 -8.19 18.22
CA GLU A 116 0.42 -7.22 17.22
C GLU A 116 1.59 -7.74 16.37
N ILE A 117 1.76 -9.06 16.27
CA ILE A 117 2.68 -9.71 15.36
C ILE A 117 1.85 -10.51 14.37
N VAL A 118 2.05 -10.28 13.08
CA VAL A 118 1.43 -11.08 12.02
C VAL A 118 2.43 -12.11 11.52
N HIS A 119 2.09 -13.38 11.70
CA HIS A 119 2.77 -14.50 11.05
C HIS A 119 2.26 -14.63 9.61
N LEU A 120 3.11 -14.30 8.64
CA LEU A 120 2.82 -14.45 7.22
C LEU A 120 3.45 -15.74 6.70
N LYS A 121 2.62 -16.58 6.09
CA LYS A 121 3.03 -17.81 5.41
C LYS A 121 2.55 -17.81 3.97
N ILE A 122 3.46 -18.03 3.03
CA ILE A 122 3.18 -18.17 1.60
C ILE A 122 3.64 -19.55 1.17
N GLU A 123 2.70 -20.47 1.01
CA GLU A 123 2.95 -21.80 0.45
C GLU A 123 2.68 -21.78 -1.05
N TRP A 124 3.49 -22.47 -1.85
CA TRP A 124 3.19 -22.64 -3.27
C TRP A 124 3.24 -24.09 -3.71
N PHE A 125 2.31 -24.43 -4.60
CA PHE A 125 2.16 -25.73 -5.23
C PHE A 125 2.46 -25.55 -6.72
N ILE A 126 3.62 -26.01 -7.17
CA ILE A 126 4.01 -26.03 -8.58
C ILE A 126 3.60 -27.39 -9.13
N SER A 127 2.65 -27.38 -10.06
CA SER A 127 2.04 -28.58 -10.64
C SER A 127 2.24 -28.60 -12.15
N SER A 128 2.74 -29.71 -12.68
CA SER A 128 2.93 -29.90 -14.12
C SER A 128 3.00 -31.38 -14.49
N HIS A 129 3.10 -31.68 -15.78
CA HIS A 129 3.36 -33.04 -16.24
C HIS A 129 4.79 -33.50 -15.84
N LYS A 130 5.00 -34.79 -15.58
CA LYS A 130 6.28 -35.35 -15.07
C LYS A 130 7.54 -34.93 -15.81
N TRP A 131 7.48 -34.71 -17.14
CA TRP A 131 8.64 -34.28 -17.93
C TRP A 131 9.06 -32.83 -17.64
N LEU A 132 8.17 -31.98 -17.09
CA LEU A 132 8.46 -30.59 -16.69
C LEU A 132 8.95 -30.48 -15.24
N LYS A 133 9.04 -31.59 -14.49
CA LYS A 133 9.44 -31.59 -13.07
C LYS A 133 10.76 -30.87 -12.81
N PHE A 134 11.69 -30.96 -13.75
CA PHE A 134 13.01 -30.33 -13.63
C PHE A 134 12.92 -28.79 -13.50
N LEU A 135 11.84 -28.16 -13.98
CA LEU A 135 11.59 -26.72 -13.83
C LEU A 135 11.05 -26.34 -12.45
N HIS A 136 10.57 -27.28 -11.65
CA HIS A 136 9.94 -26.97 -10.36
C HIS A 136 10.94 -26.36 -9.37
N LYS A 137 12.11 -26.99 -9.19
CA LYS A 137 13.13 -26.50 -8.25
C LYS A 137 13.64 -25.08 -8.58
N PRO A 138 14.00 -24.74 -9.83
CA PRO A 138 14.41 -23.38 -10.15
C PRO A 138 13.26 -22.38 -10.00
N LEU A 139 12.03 -22.75 -10.34
CA LEU A 139 10.85 -21.91 -10.10
C LEU A 139 10.62 -21.67 -8.60
N SER A 140 10.70 -22.72 -7.77
CA SER A 140 10.56 -22.63 -6.30
C SER A 140 11.60 -21.66 -5.72
N LYS A 141 12.87 -21.81 -6.10
CA LYS A 141 13.94 -20.91 -5.68
C LYS A 141 13.70 -19.47 -6.13
N LYS A 142 13.09 -19.28 -7.32
CA LYS A 142 12.71 -17.96 -7.82
C LYS A 142 11.57 -17.36 -6.99
N PHE A 143 10.53 -18.12 -6.67
CA PHE A 143 9.43 -17.68 -5.81
C PHE A 143 9.92 -17.31 -4.41
N PHE A 144 10.77 -18.13 -3.80
CA PHE A 144 11.37 -17.81 -2.51
C PHE A 144 12.08 -16.45 -2.54
N ARG A 145 13.01 -16.25 -3.50
CA ARG A 145 13.74 -14.98 -3.67
C ARG A 145 12.82 -13.80 -3.95
N LEU A 146 11.79 -13.99 -4.77
CA LEU A 146 10.81 -12.95 -5.07
C LEU A 146 10.07 -12.56 -3.79
N ASN A 147 9.52 -13.52 -3.04
CA ASN A 147 8.81 -13.24 -1.80
C ASN A 147 9.72 -12.54 -0.77
N THR A 148 10.95 -13.00 -0.57
CA THR A 148 11.92 -12.31 0.32
C THR A 148 12.11 -10.85 -0.08
N ARG A 149 12.28 -10.58 -1.37
CA ARG A 149 12.48 -9.22 -1.89
C ARG A 149 11.23 -8.36 -1.71
N LEU A 150 10.05 -8.87 -2.05
CA LEU A 150 8.80 -8.12 -1.92
C LEU A 150 8.52 -7.75 -0.47
N GLN A 151 8.75 -8.67 0.47
CA GLN A 151 8.61 -8.36 1.89
C GLN A 151 9.53 -7.23 2.35
N ALA A 152 10.76 -7.16 1.83
CA ALA A 152 11.70 -6.09 2.14
C ALA A 152 11.28 -4.75 1.51
N GLU A 153 10.76 -4.75 0.28
CA GLU A 153 10.30 -3.54 -0.41
C GLU A 153 9.02 -2.96 0.23
N ASP A 154 8.08 -3.83 0.65
CA ASP A 154 6.79 -3.47 1.27
C ASP A 154 6.90 -3.07 2.74
N ASP A 155 8.01 -3.39 3.39
CA ASP A 155 8.25 -3.05 4.79
C ASP A 155 7.98 -1.57 5.10
N GLN A 156 8.33 -0.67 4.17
CA GLN A 156 8.10 0.76 4.30
C GLN A 156 6.62 1.17 4.35
N ILE A 157 5.75 0.47 3.60
CA ILE A 157 4.31 0.75 3.59
C ILE A 157 3.71 0.22 4.88
N ARG A 158 4.02 -1.03 5.19
CA ARG A 158 3.49 -1.75 6.35
C ARG A 158 3.82 -1.07 7.66
N LYS A 159 5.10 -0.74 7.89
CA LYS A 159 5.53 -0.02 9.09
C LYS A 159 4.85 1.34 9.20
N GLN A 160 4.76 2.09 8.10
CA GLN A 160 4.13 3.40 8.13
C GLN A 160 2.64 3.30 8.51
N ARG A 161 1.86 2.41 7.90
CA ARG A 161 0.43 2.25 8.24
C ARG A 161 0.25 1.79 9.69
N TYR A 162 1.05 0.84 10.16
CA TYR A 162 1.08 0.38 11.55
C TYR A 162 1.31 1.55 12.53
N GLU A 163 2.37 2.34 12.30
CA GLU A 163 2.71 3.50 13.14
C GLU A 163 1.64 4.61 13.08
N LEU A 164 0.98 4.79 11.93
CA LEU A 164 -0.12 5.75 11.81
C LEU A 164 -1.34 5.30 12.61
N ARG A 165 -1.72 4.03 12.56
CA ARG A 165 -2.84 3.51 13.38
C ARG A 165 -2.56 3.65 14.87
N LYS A 166 -1.32 3.39 15.32
CA LYS A 166 -0.90 3.64 16.71
C LYS A 166 -1.02 5.11 17.14
N LYS A 167 -0.98 6.04 16.18
CA LYS A 167 -1.18 7.48 16.39
C LYS A 167 -2.64 7.92 16.23
N GLY A 168 -3.58 6.98 16.06
CA GLY A 168 -5.01 7.25 15.93
C GLY A 168 -5.47 7.62 14.52
N TYR A 169 -4.65 7.37 13.49
CA TYR A 169 -5.09 7.52 12.11
C TYR A 169 -6.03 6.36 11.73
N HIS A 170 -7.00 6.68 10.89
CA HIS A 170 -7.92 5.71 10.31
C HIS A 170 -7.95 5.87 8.80
N PHE A 171 -8.64 4.96 8.11
CA PHE A 171 -8.85 5.08 6.69
C PHE A 171 -10.31 4.82 6.31
N ALA A 172 -10.81 5.58 5.33
CA ALA A 172 -12.23 5.51 4.94
C ALA A 172 -12.59 4.17 4.26
N SER A 173 -11.60 3.45 3.75
CA SER A 173 -11.76 2.13 3.13
C SER A 173 -11.70 0.97 4.13
N ASP A 174 -11.55 1.20 5.43
CA ASP A 174 -11.55 0.11 6.42
C ASP A 174 -12.97 -0.49 6.60
N PRO A 175 -13.14 -1.84 6.59
CA PRO A 175 -12.16 -2.85 6.22
C PRO A 175 -11.94 -2.87 4.71
N VAL A 176 -10.67 -2.99 4.31
CA VAL A 176 -10.26 -2.92 2.92
C VAL A 176 -10.58 -4.21 2.15
N ASP A 177 -10.81 -4.05 0.84
CA ASP A 177 -10.99 -5.12 -0.13
C ASP A 177 -10.19 -4.82 -1.42
N TYR A 178 -10.14 -5.74 -2.38
CA TYR A 178 -9.37 -5.49 -3.62
C TYR A 178 -9.87 -4.27 -4.40
N TYR A 179 -11.16 -3.93 -4.32
CA TYR A 179 -11.70 -2.75 -4.99
C TYR A 179 -11.30 -1.46 -4.27
N THR A 180 -11.50 -1.39 -2.96
CA THR A 180 -11.25 -0.17 -2.17
C THR A 180 -9.75 0.11 -1.95
N ALA A 181 -8.90 -0.93 -1.94
CA ALA A 181 -7.43 -0.80 -1.85
C ALA A 181 -6.77 -0.16 -3.08
N ASN A 182 -7.52 0.02 -4.16
CA ASN A 182 -7.02 0.52 -5.44
C ASN A 182 -7.78 1.78 -5.89
N THR A 183 -8.24 2.58 -4.92
CA THR A 183 -8.80 3.91 -5.17
C THR A 183 -7.70 4.91 -5.57
N LEU A 184 -8.09 6.07 -6.12
CA LEU A 184 -7.20 7.22 -6.33
C LEU A 184 -7.63 8.43 -5.48
N LYS A 185 -8.65 8.26 -4.64
CA LYS A 185 -9.26 9.32 -3.82
C LYS A 185 -8.58 9.42 -2.46
N CYS A 186 -8.62 10.60 -1.85
CA CYS A 186 -8.18 10.76 -0.46
C CYS A 186 -8.93 9.79 0.45
N ASN A 187 -8.18 8.99 1.20
CA ASN A 187 -8.69 7.88 1.99
C ASN A 187 -8.11 7.87 3.42
N THR A 188 -7.08 8.66 3.70
CA THR A 188 -6.54 8.84 5.05
C THR A 188 -7.43 9.78 5.87
N ILE A 189 -7.83 9.31 7.04
CA ILE A 189 -8.56 10.07 8.07
C ILE A 189 -7.56 10.41 9.17
N TYR A 190 -7.24 11.69 9.28
CA TYR A 190 -6.33 12.21 10.30
C TYR A 190 -7.01 12.22 11.68
N PRO A 191 -6.27 11.99 12.78
CA PRO A 191 -6.79 12.13 14.14
C PRO A 191 -7.44 13.51 14.35
N THR A 192 -8.51 13.59 15.15
CA THR A 192 -9.14 14.88 15.47
C THR A 192 -8.20 15.72 16.32
N ILE A 193 -8.03 16.99 15.95
CA ILE A 193 -7.37 17.98 16.80
C ILE A 193 -8.42 18.51 17.79
N ALA A 194 -8.29 18.17 19.08
CA ALA A 194 -9.26 18.54 20.11
C ALA A 194 -9.40 20.07 20.26
N ASP A 195 -8.27 20.79 20.20
CA ASP A 195 -8.22 22.24 20.24
C ASP A 195 -7.68 22.82 18.91
N LYS A 196 -6.58 23.54 18.98
CA LYS A 196 -5.87 24.17 17.88
C LYS A 196 -4.39 23.88 18.07
N LEU A 197 -3.75 23.36 17.03
CA LEU A 197 -2.29 23.23 17.00
C LEU A 197 -1.71 24.56 16.55
N THR A 198 -0.65 25.00 17.22
CA THR A 198 0.05 26.24 16.89
C THR A 198 1.47 25.91 16.48
N ILE A 199 1.89 26.41 15.32
CA ILE A 199 3.23 26.24 14.77
C ILE A 199 3.83 27.63 14.57
N ASN A 200 4.94 27.92 15.25
CA ASN A 200 5.71 29.13 15.01
C ASN A 200 6.58 28.94 13.75
N MET A 201 6.42 29.84 12.78
CA MET A 201 7.09 29.83 11.48
C MET A 201 8.08 31.00 11.29
N GLU A 202 8.39 31.75 12.35
CA GLU A 202 9.26 32.94 12.30
C GLU A 202 10.67 32.61 11.74
N HIS A 203 11.22 31.45 12.11
CA HIS A 203 12.56 31.02 11.71
C HIS A 203 12.60 30.27 10.36
N LEU A 204 11.49 30.21 9.60
CA LEU A 204 11.51 29.55 8.30
C LEU A 204 12.34 30.33 7.29
N LEU A 205 13.38 29.68 6.78
CA LEU A 205 14.17 30.20 5.67
C LEU A 205 13.36 30.13 4.37
N PRO A 206 13.45 31.18 3.51
CA PRO A 206 12.81 31.15 2.21
C PRO A 206 13.27 29.97 1.36
N ASP A 207 12.35 29.45 0.59
CA ASP A 207 12.50 28.33 -0.32
C ASP A 207 12.94 26.98 0.27
N GLN A 208 13.02 26.87 1.60
CA GLN A 208 13.29 25.63 2.31
C GLN A 208 11.98 24.93 2.74
N LEU A 209 11.88 23.63 2.46
CA LEU A 209 10.80 22.78 2.96
C LEU A 209 11.18 22.24 4.35
N THR A 210 10.37 22.55 5.36
CA THR A 210 10.62 22.16 6.75
C THR A 210 9.47 21.30 7.28
N LYS A 211 9.80 20.19 7.97
CA LYS A 211 8.82 19.36 8.67
C LYS A 211 8.58 19.89 10.08
N PHE A 212 7.32 20.02 10.45
CA PHE A 212 6.87 20.23 11.82
C PHE A 212 6.10 19.00 12.31
N ILE A 213 6.33 18.61 13.56
CA ILE A 213 5.59 17.54 14.23
C ILE A 213 4.92 18.17 15.44
N VAL A 214 3.60 18.05 15.55
CA VAL A 214 2.81 18.58 16.66
C VAL A 214 1.75 17.55 17.06
N GLY A 215 1.93 16.96 18.24
CA GLY A 215 1.12 15.82 18.69
C GLY A 215 1.24 14.63 17.72
N ALA A 216 0.10 14.07 17.31
CA ALA A 216 0.03 12.98 16.33
C ALA A 216 0.18 13.46 14.86
N HIS A 217 0.20 14.77 14.64
CA HIS A 217 0.21 15.36 13.30
C HIS A 217 1.60 15.78 12.88
N SER A 218 1.81 15.78 11.57
CA SER A 218 3.00 16.39 10.99
C SER A 218 2.66 17.11 9.68
N PHE A 219 3.33 18.23 9.47
CA PHE A 219 3.11 19.13 8.34
C PHE A 219 4.45 19.46 7.70
N MET A 220 4.45 19.65 6.38
CA MET A 220 5.57 20.22 5.65
C MET A 220 5.20 21.64 5.29
N ILE A 221 6.08 22.59 5.59
CA ILE A 221 5.83 24.01 5.36
C ILE A 221 7.02 24.59 4.59
N LYS A 222 6.71 25.33 3.52
CA LYS A 222 7.68 26.09 2.73
C LYS A 222 7.26 27.55 2.71
N LYS A 223 8.19 28.45 3.01
CA LYS A 223 8.00 29.89 2.88
C LYS A 223 8.60 30.36 1.54
N ASN A 224 7.95 31.24 0.78
CA ASN A 224 8.57 31.87 -0.39
C ASN A 224 9.11 33.27 -0.05
N ASN A 225 9.78 33.89 -1.02
CA ASN A 225 10.36 35.24 -0.89
C ASN A 225 9.31 36.36 -0.75
N ALA A 226 8.03 36.08 -1.05
CA ALA A 226 6.92 37.02 -0.90
C ALA A 226 6.18 36.87 0.44
N ASN A 227 6.75 36.15 1.42
CA ASN A 227 6.12 35.82 2.70
C ASN A 227 4.79 35.04 2.55
N GLU A 228 4.66 34.24 1.50
CA GLU A 228 3.60 33.25 1.37
C GLU A 228 4.07 31.89 1.88
N TYR A 229 3.14 31.16 2.49
CA TYR A 229 3.38 29.86 3.08
C TYR A 229 2.62 28.79 2.30
N PHE A 230 3.35 27.75 1.90
CA PHE A 230 2.82 26.55 1.26
C PHE A 230 2.86 25.41 2.27
N ILE A 231 1.70 24.84 2.57
CA ILE A 231 1.52 23.87 3.65
C ILE A 231 0.96 22.57 3.07
N TRP A 232 1.57 21.45 3.43
CA TRP A 232 1.07 20.11 3.15
C TRP A 232 1.00 19.32 4.47
N PRO A 233 0.07 18.37 4.63
CA PRO A 233 0.27 17.32 5.61
C PRO A 233 1.53 16.52 5.22
N ALA A 234 2.35 16.09 6.18
CA ALA A 234 3.49 15.23 5.88
C ALA A 234 3.06 13.77 5.60
N VAL A 235 1.86 13.39 6.04
CA VAL A 235 1.23 12.11 5.75
C VAL A 235 0.30 12.27 4.55
N CYS A 236 0.45 11.40 3.55
CA CYS A 236 -0.29 11.43 2.29
C CYS A 236 -1.80 11.30 2.53
N PRO A 237 -2.64 12.21 2.00
CA PRO A 237 -4.09 12.12 2.12
C PRO A 237 -4.70 10.89 1.44
N HIS A 238 -3.99 10.26 0.50
CA HIS A 238 -4.41 9.03 -0.16
C HIS A 238 -4.39 7.88 0.84
N GLU A 239 -3.24 7.26 1.06
CA GLU A 239 -3.15 6.03 1.85
C GLU A 239 -2.09 6.08 2.96
N GLY A 240 -1.68 7.27 3.38
CA GLY A 240 -0.80 7.44 4.55
C GLY A 240 0.70 7.45 4.26
N GLY A 241 1.12 7.42 2.99
CA GLY A 241 2.53 7.49 2.62
C GLY A 241 3.25 8.73 3.14
N ASP A 242 4.52 8.59 3.51
CA ASP A 242 5.35 9.70 3.98
C ASP A 242 5.72 10.62 2.81
N LEU A 243 5.11 11.81 2.76
CA LEU A 243 5.32 12.75 1.67
C LEU A 243 6.69 13.42 1.69
N LEU A 244 7.44 13.35 2.81
CA LEU A 244 8.82 13.84 2.85
C LEU A 244 9.79 12.99 2.02
N LYS A 245 9.46 11.71 1.85
CA LYS A 245 10.18 10.81 0.93
C LYS A 245 9.69 10.96 -0.52
N GLY A 246 8.71 11.84 -0.74
CA GLY A 246 8.17 12.16 -2.04
C GLY A 246 9.06 13.09 -2.86
N LYS A 247 8.60 13.40 -4.07
CA LYS A 247 9.29 14.30 -4.99
C LYS A 247 8.56 15.65 -5.08
N ALA A 248 9.27 16.73 -4.76
CA ALA A 248 8.77 18.08 -5.04
C ALA A 248 8.59 18.28 -6.55
N CYS A 249 7.44 18.80 -6.95
CA CYS A 249 7.04 19.03 -8.33
C CYS A 249 6.75 20.52 -8.56
N ASP A 250 6.61 20.89 -9.83
CA ASP A 250 6.17 22.24 -10.22
C ASP A 250 4.80 22.58 -9.60
N GLN A 251 4.52 23.89 -9.49
CA GLN A 251 3.24 24.42 -9.01
C GLN A 251 2.90 24.03 -7.56
N TYR A 252 3.90 23.98 -6.67
CA TYR A 252 3.70 23.71 -5.23
C TYR A 252 2.97 22.37 -4.98
N LYS A 253 3.39 21.33 -5.72
CA LYS A 253 2.89 19.97 -5.58
C LYS A 253 3.96 19.04 -5.03
N ILE A 254 3.56 18.04 -4.25
CA ILE A 254 4.43 16.95 -3.82
C ILE A 254 3.87 15.63 -4.34
N GLN A 255 4.71 14.85 -5.01
CA GLN A 255 4.38 13.52 -5.49
C GLN A 255 4.65 12.49 -4.39
N CYS A 256 3.61 11.74 -3.99
CA CYS A 256 3.73 10.65 -3.02
C CYS A 256 4.59 9.51 -3.58
N PRO A 257 5.49 8.92 -2.77
CA PRO A 257 6.36 7.84 -3.23
C PRO A 257 5.63 6.50 -3.41
N TRP A 258 4.43 6.33 -2.85
CA TRP A 258 3.71 5.05 -2.91
C TRP A 258 2.94 4.85 -4.20
N HIS A 259 2.21 5.86 -4.68
CA HIS A 259 1.32 5.72 -5.85
C HIS A 259 1.57 6.78 -6.92
N GLY A 260 2.56 7.65 -6.73
CA GLY A 260 2.86 8.73 -7.65
C GLY A 260 1.81 9.83 -7.75
N LEU A 261 0.79 9.82 -6.90
CA LEU A 261 -0.23 10.88 -6.82
C LEU A 261 0.39 12.19 -6.34
N LYS A 262 -0.10 13.31 -6.89
CA LYS A 262 0.43 14.66 -6.61
C LYS A 262 -0.55 15.46 -5.77
N PHE A 263 -0.05 16.08 -4.71
CA PHE A 263 -0.84 16.85 -3.75
C PHE A 263 -0.40 18.31 -3.75
N THR A 264 -1.34 19.22 -4.06
CA THR A 264 -1.12 20.68 -4.01
C THR A 264 -1.11 21.17 -2.57
N ALA A 265 -0.31 22.18 -2.28
CA ALA A 265 -0.26 22.84 -0.98
C ALA A 265 -1.52 23.67 -0.70
N ALA A 266 -1.85 23.85 0.59
CA ALA A 266 -2.61 25.02 1.02
C ALA A 266 -1.69 26.25 0.96
N GLN A 267 -2.17 27.35 0.37
CA GLN A 267 -1.43 28.60 0.29
C GLN A 267 -2.00 29.60 1.28
N LEU A 268 -1.14 30.18 2.11
CA LEU A 268 -1.49 31.25 3.03
C LEU A 268 -0.61 32.48 2.78
N SER A 269 -1.21 33.65 2.93
CA SER A 269 -0.52 34.93 2.90
C SER A 269 -1.26 35.92 3.79
N LYS A 270 -0.72 37.13 3.96
CA LYS A 270 -1.43 38.21 4.66
C LYS A 270 -2.80 38.53 4.04
N HIS A 271 -2.91 38.40 2.71
CA HIS A 271 -4.15 38.65 1.98
C HIS A 271 -5.09 37.43 1.95
N THR A 272 -4.53 36.23 2.09
CA THR A 272 -5.28 34.97 2.19
C THR A 272 -4.86 34.24 3.45
N PRO A 273 -5.29 34.70 4.64
CA PRO A 273 -4.78 34.17 5.90
C PRO A 273 -5.44 32.85 6.31
N GLN A 274 -6.36 32.31 5.50
CA GLN A 274 -7.07 31.06 5.79
C GLN A 274 -7.15 30.18 4.56
N ALA A 275 -7.03 28.87 4.76
CA ALA A 275 -7.19 27.87 3.73
C ALA A 275 -7.74 26.57 4.33
N VAL A 276 -8.49 25.81 3.52
CA VAL A 276 -9.02 24.50 3.90
C VAL A 276 -8.52 23.48 2.90
N GLN A 277 -7.83 22.45 3.36
CA GLN A 277 -7.28 21.42 2.48
C GLN A 277 -7.07 20.11 3.24
N TYR A 278 -7.38 18.97 2.61
CA TYR A 278 -7.16 17.61 3.16
C TYR A 278 -7.72 17.38 4.57
N GLY A 279 -8.86 18.00 4.89
CA GLY A 279 -9.51 17.86 6.20
C GLY A 279 -8.99 18.79 7.29
N PHE A 280 -8.05 19.69 6.98
CA PHE A 280 -7.52 20.69 7.90
C PHE A 280 -8.00 22.10 7.55
N ASN A 281 -8.24 22.89 8.58
CA ASN A 281 -8.36 24.34 8.51
C ASN A 281 -7.05 24.96 8.97
N TYR A 282 -6.46 25.76 8.09
CA TYR A 282 -5.24 26.49 8.35
C TYR A 282 -5.56 27.97 8.51
N ARG A 283 -4.97 28.62 9.52
CA ARG A 283 -5.09 30.06 9.74
C ARG A 283 -3.74 30.66 10.10
N LEU A 284 -3.32 31.67 9.35
CA LEU A 284 -2.18 32.51 9.66
C LEU A 284 -2.59 33.57 10.69
N ILE A 285 -1.81 33.67 11.76
CA ILE A 285 -1.95 34.63 12.86
C ILE A 285 -0.64 35.42 12.93
N ASP A 286 -0.74 36.75 13.03
CA ASP A 286 0.40 37.66 13.16
C ASP A 286 1.53 37.39 12.14
N ASP A 287 1.12 37.07 10.90
CA ASP A 287 1.96 36.77 9.73
C ASP A 287 2.98 35.61 9.89
N THR A 288 3.08 34.98 11.07
CA THR A 288 4.17 34.05 11.42
C THR A 288 3.72 32.82 12.20
N VAL A 289 2.49 32.81 12.71
CA VAL A 289 1.96 31.70 13.50
C VAL A 289 0.90 30.98 12.70
N LEU A 290 1.10 29.68 12.47
CA LEU A 290 0.11 28.82 11.83
C LEU A 290 -0.73 28.13 12.90
N GLN A 291 -2.03 28.40 12.89
CA GLN A 291 -3.02 27.66 13.64
C GLN A 291 -3.68 26.61 12.75
N VAL A 292 -3.75 25.37 13.25
CA VAL A 292 -4.35 24.24 12.54
C VAL A 292 -5.44 23.61 13.39
N SER A 293 -6.60 23.34 12.80
CA SER A 293 -7.64 22.48 13.37
C SER A 293 -8.15 21.50 12.33
N THR A 294 -8.77 20.41 12.76
CA THR A 294 -9.48 19.51 11.87
C THR A 294 -10.85 20.09 11.53
N ASN A 295 -11.31 19.90 10.30
CA ASN A 295 -12.71 20.10 9.97
C ASN A 295 -13.55 19.10 10.77
N THR A 296 -14.41 19.60 11.67
CA THR A 296 -15.48 18.76 12.20
C THR A 296 -16.30 18.30 10.99
N PRO A 297 -16.52 16.99 10.80
CA PRO A 297 -17.49 16.54 9.82
C PRO A 297 -18.80 17.24 10.16
N ARG A 298 -19.37 18.02 9.22
CA ARG A 298 -20.79 18.36 9.34
C ARG A 298 -21.49 17.01 9.31
N SER A 299 -22.17 16.67 10.40
CA SER A 299 -23.03 15.50 10.47
C SER A 299 -23.96 15.52 9.26
N SER A 300 -23.69 14.66 8.29
CA SER A 300 -24.56 14.34 7.16
C SER A 300 -25.47 13.20 7.55
#